data_AF-A0A2V7Y4K6-F1
#
_entry.id   AF-A0A2V7Y4K6-F1
#
_cell.length_a   1.000
_cell.length_b   1.000
_cell.length_c   1.000
_cell.angle_alpha   90.00
_cell.angle_beta   90.00
_cell.angle_gamma   90.00
#
_symmetry.space_group_name_H-M   'P 1'
#
loop_
_entity.id
_entity.type
_entity.pdbx_description
1 polymer ?
#
loop_
_entity_poly.entity_id
_entity_poly.type
_entity_poly.pdbx_seq_one_letter_code
_entity_poly.pdbx_strand_id
1 'polypeptide(L)'
;MSAKAILLCVVCELALVVGALAGGIGFEAIWFFLWIYLLARWDLSRLFPFEGLNPVLIAIGAVIFLKERLPIKAWIGIAMISVGIALVSMS
;
A
#
# COMPACT_ATOMS: atom_id res chain seq x y z
N MET A 1 27.91 -34.42 0.28
CA MET A 1 27.23 -33.18 0.69
C MET A 1 25.75 -33.52 0.84
N SER A 2 25.26 -33.58 2.09
CA SER A 2 24.12 -34.41 2.49
C SER A 2 22.76 -33.74 2.20
N ALA A 3 21.86 -34.46 1.53
CA ALA A 3 20.51 -34.01 1.12
C ALA A 3 19.66 -33.40 2.26
N LYS A 4 19.95 -33.77 3.53
CA LYS A 4 19.31 -33.18 4.71
C LYS A 4 19.57 -31.68 4.89
N ALA A 5 20.74 -31.18 4.48
CA ALA A 5 21.09 -29.76 4.62
C ALA A 5 20.33 -28.89 3.61
N ILE A 6 20.09 -29.40 2.40
CA ILE A 6 19.30 -28.71 1.37
C ILE A 6 17.83 -28.62 1.82
N LEU A 7 17.29 -29.72 2.37
CA LEU A 7 15.92 -29.75 2.86
C LEU A 7 15.69 -28.76 4.03
N LEU A 8 16.65 -28.66 4.96
CA LEU A 8 16.56 -27.73 6.09
C LEU A 8 16.61 -26.25 5.64
N CYS A 9 17.41 -25.93 4.62
CA CYS A 9 17.52 -24.58 4.07
C CYS A 9 16.21 -24.15 3.39
N VAL A 10 15.62 -25.03 2.57
CA VAL A 10 14.34 -24.77 1.88
C VAL A 10 13.19 -24.56 2.87
N VAL A 11 13.13 -25.35 3.95
CA VAL A 11 12.11 -25.19 5.00
C VAL A 11 12.28 -23.87 5.76
N CYS A 12 13.52 -23.44 6.01
CA CYS A 12 13.81 -22.18 6.70
C CYS A 12 13.42 -20.96 5.84
N GLU A 13 13.76 -20.96 4.54
CA GLU A 13 13.33 -19.93 3.59
C GLU A 13 11.80 -19.90 3.46
N LEU A 14 11.15 -21.07 3.37
CA LEU A 14 9.69 -21.16 3.30
C LEU A 14 9.03 -20.60 4.57
N ALA A 15 9.56 -20.92 5.75
CA ALA A 15 9.03 -20.41 7.02
C ALA A 15 9.19 -18.89 7.14
N LEU A 16 10.31 -18.33 6.66
CA LEU A 16 10.56 -16.90 6.69
C LEU A 16 9.64 -16.13 5.71
N VAL A 17 9.40 -16.69 4.52
CA VAL A 17 8.45 -16.13 3.55
C VAL A 17 7.02 -16.20 4.07
N VAL A 18 6.59 -17.33 4.63
CA VAL A 18 5.24 -17.49 5.22
C VAL A 18 5.04 -16.53 6.39
N GLY A 19 6.06 -16.34 7.23
CA GLY A 19 6.04 -15.36 8.32
C GLY A 19 5.89 -13.92 7.81
N ALA A 20 6.64 -13.53 6.77
CA ALA A 20 6.55 -12.20 6.17
C ALA A 20 5.19 -11.95 5.52
N LEU A 21 4.64 -12.95 4.82
CA LEU A 21 3.29 -12.87 4.22
C LEU A 21 2.21 -12.73 5.30
N ALA A 22 2.27 -13.55 6.35
CA ALA A 22 1.32 -13.45 7.47
C ALA A 22 1.40 -12.08 8.16
N GLY A 23 2.61 -11.53 8.34
CA GLY A 23 2.81 -10.19 8.87
C GLY A 23 2.21 -9.10 7.98
N GLY A 24 2.44 -9.17 6.67
CA GLY A 24 1.87 -8.23 5.69
C GLY A 24 0.34 -8.28 5.65
N ILE A 25 -0.24 -9.48 5.63
CA ILE A 25 -1.70 -9.68 5.68
C ILE A 25 -2.27 -9.11 6.98
N GLY A 26 -1.59 -9.34 8.12
CA GLY A 26 -2.00 -8.77 9.40
C GLY A 26 -1.97 -7.24 9.40
N PHE A 27 -0.93 -6.64 8.82
CA PHE A 27 -0.80 -5.18 8.74
C PHE A 27 -1.89 -4.54 7.86
N GLU A 28 -2.16 -5.12 6.68
CA GLU A 28 -3.27 -4.71 5.81
C GLU A 28 -4.62 -4.87 6.48
N ALA A 29 -4.84 -5.98 7.20
CA ALA A 29 -6.07 -6.18 7.95
C ALA A 29 -6.27 -5.09 9.01
N ILE A 30 -5.23 -4.74 9.76
CA ILE A 30 -5.28 -3.65 10.75
C ILE A 30 -5.61 -2.32 10.08
N TRP A 31 -4.95 -1.99 8.97
CA TRP A 31 -5.23 -0.78 8.19
C TRP A 31 -6.70 -0.72 7.74
N PHE A 32 -7.22 -1.83 7.20
CA PHE A 32 -8.60 -1.95 6.74
C PHE A 32 -9.62 -1.72 7.86
N PHE A 33 -9.45 -2.38 9.02
CA PHE A 33 -10.35 -2.19 10.15
C PHE A 33 -10.25 -0.77 10.74
N LEU A 34 -9.05 -0.20 10.81
CA LEU A 34 -8.85 1.18 11.25
C LEU A 34 -9.56 2.16 10.32
N TRP A 35 -9.51 1.91 9.01
CA TRP A 35 -10.18 2.73 8.01
C TRP A 35 -11.69 2.71 8.19
N ILE A 36 -12.32 1.53 8.30
CA ILE A 36 -13.77 1.41 8.58
C ILE A 36 -14.14 2.10 9.89
N TYR A 37 -13.35 1.94 10.95
CA TYR A 37 -13.60 2.60 12.22
C TYR A 37 -13.57 4.13 12.11
N LEU A 38 -12.64 4.66 11.32
CA LEU A 38 -12.51 6.09 11.09
C LEU A 38 -13.70 6.63 10.27
N LEU A 39 -14.12 5.90 9.23
CA LEU A 39 -15.32 6.19 8.42
C LEU A 39 -16.61 6.14 9.25
N ALA A 40 -16.68 5.29 10.27
CA ALA A 40 -17.86 5.21 11.14
C ALA A 40 -18.00 6.42 12.09
N ARG A 41 -16.93 7.19 12.30
CA ARG A 41 -16.90 8.34 13.24
C ARG A 41 -16.77 9.69 12.56
N TRP A 42 -16.22 9.76 11.36
CA TRP A 42 -15.94 10.99 10.64
C TRP A 42 -16.64 10.97 9.29
N ASP A 43 -17.17 12.13 8.88
CA ASP A 43 -17.79 12.27 7.57
C ASP A 43 -16.80 11.96 6.45
N LEU A 44 -17.31 11.22 5.47
CA LEU A 44 -16.56 10.71 4.31
C LEU A 44 -15.78 11.84 3.62
N SER A 45 -16.39 13.01 3.48
CA SER A 45 -15.82 14.19 2.82
C SER A 45 -14.55 14.72 3.51
N ARG A 46 -14.35 14.48 4.81
CA ARG A 46 -13.15 14.95 5.53
C ARG A 46 -11.99 13.96 5.47
N LEU A 47 -12.28 12.68 5.28
CA LEU A 47 -11.29 11.59 5.19
C LEU A 47 -10.75 11.40 3.78
N PHE A 48 -11.61 11.56 2.77
CA PHE A 48 -11.25 11.36 1.38
C PHE A 48 -10.07 12.21 0.88
N PRO A 49 -9.88 13.49 1.25
CA PRO A 49 -8.70 14.27 0.88
C PRO A 49 -7.38 13.59 1.20
N PHE A 50 -7.31 12.89 2.35
CA PHE A 50 -6.12 12.17 2.76
C PHE A 50 -5.87 10.95 1.87
N GLU A 51 -6.92 10.24 1.46
CA GLU A 51 -6.81 9.18 0.45
C GLU A 51 -6.40 9.70 -0.92
N GLY A 52 -6.76 10.93 -1.27
CA GLY A 52 -6.33 11.57 -2.52
C GLY A 52 -4.83 11.84 -2.59
N LEU A 53 -4.14 11.91 -1.45
CA LEU A 53 -2.69 12.02 -1.37
C LEU A 53 -1.99 10.66 -1.47
N ASN A 54 -2.69 9.57 -1.17
CA ASN A 54 -2.15 8.21 -1.19
C ASN A 54 -1.48 7.83 -2.54
N PRO A 55 -2.12 8.00 -3.72
CA PRO A 55 -1.46 7.69 -5.00
C PRO A 55 -0.25 8.58 -5.30
N VAL A 56 -0.20 9.81 -4.79
CA VAL A 56 0.98 10.69 -4.90
C VAL A 56 2.14 10.12 -4.08
N LEU A 57 1.87 9.75 -2.82
CA LEU A 57 2.86 9.15 -1.93
C LEU A 57 3.38 7.81 -2.47
N ILE A 58 2.50 6.96 -3.00
CA ILE A 58 2.87 5.69 -3.64
C ILE A 58 3.75 5.95 -4.87
N ALA A 59 3.41 6.91 -5.71
CA ALA A 59 4.21 7.24 -6.89
C ALA A 59 5.60 7.78 -6.54
N ILE A 60 5.69 8.67 -5.53
CA ILE A 60 6.98 9.15 -5.02
C ILE A 60 7.78 7.98 -4.43
N GLY A 61 7.14 7.11 -3.65
CA GLY A 61 7.74 5.88 -3.13
C GLY A 61 8.27 4.99 -4.25
N ALA A 62 7.50 4.78 -5.31
CA ALA A 62 7.93 4.00 -6.47
C ALA A 62 9.16 4.62 -7.16
N VAL A 63 9.20 5.95 -7.36
CA VAL A 63 10.40 6.61 -7.92
C VAL A 63 11.62 6.44 -7.02
N ILE A 64 11.46 6.53 -5.69
CA ILE A 64 12.58 6.48 -4.75
C ILE A 64 13.08 5.05 -4.55
N PHE A 65 12.17 4.11 -4.27
CA PHE A 65 12.51 2.71 -3.94
C PHE A 65 12.80 1.88 -5.19
N LEU A 66 11.98 1.99 -6.23
CA LEU A 66 12.13 1.24 -7.47
C LEU A 66 13.13 1.89 -8.44
N LYS A 67 13.43 3.18 -8.25
CA LYS A 67 14.32 4.00 -9.12
C LYS A 67 13.83 4.07 -10.58
N GLU A 68 12.56 3.75 -10.81
CA GLU A 68 11.94 3.82 -12.13
C GLU A 68 11.37 5.22 -12.40
N ARG A 69 11.50 5.68 -13.64
CA ARG A 69 10.90 6.95 -14.06
C ARG A 69 9.46 6.71 -14.47
N LEU A 70 8.51 7.16 -13.65
CA LEU A 70 7.11 7.15 -14.05
C LEU A 70 6.90 8.06 -15.28
N PRO A 71 6.20 7.59 -16.32
CA PRO A 71 5.90 8.41 -17.48
C PRO A 71 5.03 9.61 -17.07
N ILE A 72 5.18 10.74 -17.76
CA ILE A 72 4.39 11.96 -17.50
C ILE A 72 2.88 11.67 -17.49
N LYS A 73 2.41 10.73 -18.32
CA LYS A 73 1.00 10.28 -18.34
C LYS A 73 0.53 9.73 -16.98
N ALA A 74 1.38 9.03 -16.23
CA ALA A 74 1.06 8.52 -14.90
C ALA A 74 0.92 9.66 -13.89
N TRP A 75 1.82 10.67 -13.95
CA TRP A 75 1.71 11.87 -13.12
C TRP A 75 0.43 12.66 -13.37
N ILE A 76 0.00 12.76 -14.63
CA ILE A 76 -1.28 13.39 -14.99
C ILE A 76 -2.45 12.60 -14.39
N GLY A 77 -2.43 11.26 -14.47
CA GLY A 77 -3.44 10.42 -13.85
C GLY A 77 -3.52 10.59 -12.33
N ILE A 78 -2.37 10.61 -11.66
CA ILE A 78 -2.27 10.85 -10.21
C ILE A 78 -2.87 12.20 -9.85
N ALA A 79 -2.47 13.28 -10.56
CA ALA A 79 -3.01 14.62 -10.33
C ALA A 79 -4.54 14.66 -10.56
N MET A 80 -5.04 13.98 -11.60
CA MET A 80 -6.46 13.92 -11.91
C MET A 80 -7.27 13.20 -10.82
N ILE A 81 -6.73 12.11 -10.26
CA ILE A 81 -7.34 11.40 -9.12
C ILE A 81 -7.39 12.31 -7.89
N SER A 82 -6.27 12.97 -7.55
CA SER A 82 -6.21 13.88 -6.41
C SER A 82 -7.18 15.05 -6.55
N VAL A 83 -7.33 15.63 -7.75
CA VAL A 83 -8.32 16.68 -8.03
C VAL A 83 -9.75 16.17 -7.89
N GLY A 84 -10.06 14.99 -8.44
CA GLY A 84 -11.39 14.39 -8.32
C GLY A 84 -11.79 14.16 -6.86
N ILE A 85 -10.86 13.69 -6.04
CA ILE A 85 -11.08 13.46 -4.61
C ILE A 85 -11.24 14.79 -3.84
N ALA A 86 -10.46 15.81 -4.18
CA ALA A 86 -10.63 17.14 -3.59
C ALA A 86 -12.01 17.74 -3.91
N LEU A 87 -12.51 17.55 -5.14
CA LEU A 87 -13.85 17.99 -5.52
C LEU A 87 -14.95 17.26 -4.74
N VAL A 88 -14.82 15.94 -4.53
CA VAL A 88 -15.76 15.14 -3.72
C VAL A 88 -15.77 15.61 -2.26
N SER A 89 -14.60 15.99 -1.71
CA SER A 89 -14.50 16.53 -0.35
C SER A 89 -15.23 17.87 -0.16
N MET A 90 -15.37 18.65 -1.22
CA MET A 90 -16.06 19.95 -1.20
C MET A 90 -17.58 19.84 -1.34
N SER A 91 -18.14 18.64 -1.57
CA SER A 91 -19.59 18.39 -1.62
C SER A 91 -20.11 17.87 -0.28
#